data_AF-A0A9W9D648-F1
#
_entry.id   AF-A0A9W9D648-F1
#
_cell.length_a   1.000
_cell.length_b   1.000
_cell.length_c   1.000
_cell.angle_alpha   90.00
_cell.angle_beta   90.00
_cell.angle_gamma   90.00
#
_symmetry.space_group_name_H-M   'P 1'
#
loop_
_entity.id
_entity.type
_entity.pdbx_description
1 polymer ?
#
loop_
_entity_poly.entity_id
_entity_poly.type
_entity_poly.pdbx_seq_one_letter_code
_entity_poly.pdbx_strand_id
1 'polypeptide(L)'
;MADSDYSYDGDEVSGDEYVGSRASSSRPAQPAGTSGRKQANKEAAPKPARKAWETEYSRTVEKTTVPVNDEDIGQSVQEREEERKRKRLRKDTKPFQRGIIRHVVLVLDLSEAMLEKDMRPNRFYTMINYAQDYVREFFEQNPISQMSVLGMHDGICIRVSELSGNPAEHAAAILGLRSKETGKEPKGAPSLQNALELARATLYHTPNHGTREVIVVFGSLLSLDPTDIHQTIKACVRDRIRVSVIGMGARLKICQEIVTRTNAGDESEYTIATDQEMLKELLIATTTPPVIRSDTASTPQQPEKGAALMMMGFPSRVVEDTPTICACHGNLTLGGYTCSRCSAKVCSLPVTCPSCQLTLLLSTHLARSYHHLFPLRNWATVSWQRAREKNSRDCVGCLTTFPTVPSKQELAARALKKERQSTTGSMLNGHADREVVEDDDENGEQHASESARYECRSCESHFCVDCDMFCHMVLHNCPGCLSRLDPGAIADAGTNGDVAMSG
;
A
#
# COMPACT_ATOMS: atom_id res chain seq x y z
N MET A 1 12.08 -10.87 -58.25
CA MET A 1 13.35 -11.46 -58.69
C MET A 1 14.44 -10.90 -57.81
N ALA A 2 15.26 -11.80 -57.25
CA ALA A 2 16.63 -11.67 -56.73
C ALA A 2 16.94 -10.72 -55.55
N ASP A 3 17.17 -11.34 -54.38
CA ASP A 3 18.29 -11.24 -53.42
C ASP A 3 19.20 -9.99 -53.38
N SER A 4 19.43 -9.47 -52.16
CA SER A 4 20.78 -9.41 -51.55
C SER A 4 20.79 -8.90 -50.10
N ASP A 5 21.79 -9.40 -49.36
CA ASP A 5 22.08 -9.26 -47.93
C ASP A 5 22.31 -7.83 -47.42
N TYR A 6 21.85 -7.54 -46.20
CA TYR A 6 22.22 -6.33 -45.44
C TYR A 6 23.24 -6.68 -44.35
N SER A 7 24.51 -6.33 -44.61
CA SER A 7 25.59 -6.21 -43.64
C SER A 7 25.53 -4.87 -42.91
N TYR A 8 25.68 -4.89 -41.58
CA TYR A 8 25.69 -3.72 -40.71
C TYR A 8 27.14 -3.28 -40.46
N ASP A 9 27.56 -2.18 -41.09
CA ASP A 9 28.76 -1.42 -40.75
C ASP A 9 28.42 -0.35 -39.69
N GLY A 10 29.33 -0.15 -38.74
CA GLY A 10 29.19 0.84 -37.68
C GLY A 10 30.45 1.00 -36.83
N ASP A 11 31.51 1.53 -37.46
CA ASP A 11 32.59 2.38 -36.95
C ASP A 11 33.13 2.19 -35.51
N GLU A 12 34.36 1.65 -35.47
CA GLU A 12 35.34 1.82 -34.39
C GLU A 12 36.11 3.14 -34.57
N VAL A 13 36.30 3.94 -33.51
CA VAL A 13 37.60 4.59 -33.20
C VAL A 13 37.72 4.90 -31.69
N SER A 14 38.85 4.47 -31.12
CA SER A 14 39.77 5.25 -30.25
C SER A 14 39.82 4.91 -28.76
N GLY A 15 41.01 4.48 -28.29
CA GLY A 15 41.35 4.60 -26.87
C GLY A 15 42.52 3.81 -26.26
N ASP A 16 43.46 3.27 -27.06
CA ASP A 16 44.88 2.97 -26.79
C ASP A 16 45.39 2.46 -25.42
N GLU A 17 45.64 1.14 -25.40
CA GLU A 17 46.97 0.50 -25.30
C GLU A 17 48.07 1.07 -24.36
N TYR A 18 48.19 0.37 -23.22
CA TYR A 18 49.41 -0.14 -22.57
C TYR A 18 50.79 0.18 -23.20
N VAL A 19 51.58 1.05 -22.55
CA VAL A 19 53.00 1.25 -22.85
C VAL A 19 53.88 0.66 -21.75
N GLY A 20 54.78 -0.23 -22.17
CA GLY A 20 55.74 -0.94 -21.35
C GLY A 20 56.90 -0.11 -20.79
N SER A 21 57.58 -0.77 -19.84
CA SER A 21 58.67 -0.31 -18.99
C SER A 21 59.89 0.30 -19.69
N ARG A 22 60.44 1.38 -19.11
CA ARG A 22 61.86 1.76 -19.24
C ARG A 22 62.48 1.94 -17.86
N ALA A 23 63.40 1.05 -17.52
CA ALA A 23 64.25 1.12 -16.33
C ALA A 23 65.42 2.09 -16.57
N SER A 24 65.69 2.99 -15.62
CA SER A 24 66.93 3.78 -15.59
C SER A 24 67.95 3.15 -14.65
N SER A 25 69.13 2.92 -15.18
CA SER A 25 70.33 2.41 -14.54
C SER A 25 71.00 3.43 -13.61
N SER A 26 71.52 2.96 -12.48
CA SER A 26 72.79 3.48 -11.94
C SER A 26 73.38 2.50 -10.91
N ARG A 27 74.56 1.96 -11.24
CA ARG A 27 75.55 1.45 -10.27
C ARG A 27 76.92 1.36 -10.97
N PRO A 28 78.02 1.82 -10.37
CA PRO A 28 79.34 1.67 -10.95
C PRO A 28 80.15 0.49 -10.38
N ALA A 29 80.98 -0.06 -11.27
CA ALA A 29 82.28 -0.73 -11.11
C ALA A 29 82.40 -2.15 -10.46
N GLN A 30 82.95 -3.06 -11.29
CA GLN A 30 83.44 -4.43 -11.11
C GLN A 30 84.86 -4.48 -10.41
N PRO A 31 85.59 -5.62 -10.20
CA PRO A 31 85.46 -6.94 -10.84
C PRO A 31 85.83 -8.24 -10.05
N ALA A 32 85.62 -9.34 -10.78
CA ALA A 32 86.36 -10.61 -10.82
C ALA A 32 86.15 -11.68 -9.72
N GLY A 33 85.81 -12.89 -10.18
CA GLY A 33 85.85 -14.11 -9.36
C GLY A 33 85.05 -15.28 -9.93
N THR A 34 85.60 -15.96 -10.94
CA THR A 34 85.11 -17.25 -11.43
C THR A 34 85.37 -18.36 -10.41
N SER A 35 84.35 -19.10 -9.98
CA SER A 35 84.44 -20.56 -9.77
C SER A 35 83.07 -21.13 -9.39
N GLY A 36 82.68 -22.21 -10.06
CA GLY A 36 81.40 -22.87 -9.85
C GLY A 36 81.37 -23.71 -8.57
N ARG A 37 80.19 -23.80 -7.95
CA ARG A 37 79.70 -25.04 -7.32
C ARG A 37 78.22 -24.97 -6.94
N LYS A 38 77.55 -26.08 -7.27
CA LYS A 38 76.36 -26.70 -6.65
C LYS A 38 74.98 -26.07 -6.91
N GLN A 39 74.19 -26.87 -7.63
CA GLN A 39 72.73 -26.86 -7.66
C GLN A 39 72.17 -26.75 -6.24
N ALA A 40 71.36 -25.71 -6.00
CA ALA A 40 70.40 -25.66 -4.92
C ALA A 40 69.02 -25.42 -5.54
N ASN A 41 68.09 -26.28 -5.17
CA ASN A 41 66.70 -26.32 -5.57
C ASN A 41 66.05 -24.94 -5.30
N LYS A 42 65.71 -24.17 -6.34
CA LYS A 42 64.92 -22.94 -6.19
C LYS A 42 63.45 -23.33 -6.20
N GLU A 43 62.87 -23.41 -5.01
CA GLU A 43 61.43 -23.56 -4.78
C GLU A 43 60.66 -22.47 -5.53
N ALA A 44 59.55 -22.88 -6.15
CA ALA A 44 58.64 -22.00 -6.87
C ALA A 44 58.08 -20.94 -5.91
N ALA A 45 58.07 -19.68 -6.35
CA ALA A 45 57.55 -18.57 -5.57
C ALA A 45 56.09 -18.85 -5.15
N PRO A 46 55.72 -18.63 -3.87
CA PRO A 46 54.37 -18.89 -3.40
C PRO A 46 53.38 -17.96 -4.10
N LYS A 47 52.25 -18.53 -4.56
CA LYS A 47 51.12 -17.75 -5.11
C LYS A 47 50.73 -16.68 -4.08
N PRO A 48 50.44 -15.43 -4.52
CA PRO A 48 50.16 -14.34 -3.60
C PRO A 48 48.98 -14.71 -2.69
N ALA A 49 49.18 -14.53 -1.38
CA ALA A 49 48.15 -14.79 -0.38
C ALA A 49 46.91 -13.93 -0.68
N ARG A 50 45.75 -14.57 -0.78
CA ARG A 50 44.45 -13.89 -0.96
C ARG A 50 44.28 -12.85 0.14
N LYS A 51 43.84 -11.65 -0.24
CA LYS A 51 43.67 -10.55 0.71
C LYS A 51 42.51 -10.88 1.66
N ALA A 52 42.53 -10.34 2.88
CA ALA A 52 41.54 -10.63 3.91
C ALA A 52 40.08 -10.42 3.42
N TRP A 53 39.83 -9.38 2.63
CA TRP A 53 38.52 -9.07 2.06
C TRP A 53 38.03 -10.09 1.01
N GLU A 54 38.93 -10.76 0.29
CA GLU A 54 38.59 -11.84 -0.67
C GLU A 54 38.14 -13.11 0.07
N THR A 55 38.66 -13.33 1.28
CA THR A 55 38.35 -14.50 2.11
C THR A 55 37.08 -14.29 2.91
N GLU A 56 36.84 -13.08 3.39
CA GLU A 56 35.67 -12.72 4.20
C GLU A 56 34.38 -12.73 3.38
N TYR A 57 34.39 -12.14 2.17
CA TYR A 57 33.25 -12.19 1.25
C TYR A 57 32.85 -13.62 0.89
N SER A 58 33.84 -14.46 0.60
CA SER A 58 33.62 -15.88 0.28
C SER A 58 32.96 -16.63 1.44
N ARG A 59 33.36 -16.36 2.69
CA ARG A 59 32.78 -16.98 3.88
C ARG A 59 31.36 -16.52 4.18
N THR A 60 31.03 -15.25 3.92
CA THR A 60 29.65 -14.76 4.09
C THR A 60 28.71 -15.34 3.04
N VAL A 61 29.17 -15.48 1.80
CA VAL A 61 28.39 -16.10 0.72
C VAL A 61 28.21 -17.59 1.01
N GLU A 62 29.28 -18.32 1.33
CA GLU A 62 29.22 -19.75 1.66
C GLU A 62 28.33 -20.07 2.87
N LYS A 63 28.28 -19.22 3.89
CA LYS A 63 27.35 -19.37 5.02
C LYS A 63 25.89 -19.14 4.64
N THR A 64 25.63 -18.34 3.61
CA THR A 64 24.27 -17.99 3.18
C THR A 64 23.76 -18.95 2.11
N THR A 65 24.65 -19.50 1.29
CA THR A 65 24.34 -20.50 0.27
C THR A 65 24.52 -21.91 0.83
N VAL A 66 23.54 -22.39 1.59
CA VAL A 66 23.46 -23.81 1.96
C VAL A 66 22.87 -24.58 0.77
N PRO A 67 23.45 -25.69 0.29
CA PRO A 67 22.80 -26.55 -0.68
C PRO A 67 21.61 -27.22 0.01
N VAL A 68 20.40 -26.80 -0.34
CA VAL A 68 19.14 -27.33 0.19
C VAL A 68 18.61 -28.41 -0.76
N ASN A 69 18.05 -29.51 -0.23
CA ASN A 69 17.41 -30.55 -1.03
C ASN A 69 16.14 -30.01 -1.71
N ASP A 70 15.99 -30.24 -3.01
CA ASP A 70 14.92 -29.66 -3.85
C ASP A 70 13.48 -29.93 -3.38
N GLU A 71 13.23 -31.02 -2.65
CA GLU A 71 11.87 -31.39 -2.17
C GLU A 71 11.37 -30.55 -0.97
N ASP A 72 12.27 -30.00 -0.15
CA ASP A 72 11.92 -29.23 1.07
C ASP A 72 11.71 -27.71 0.77
N ILE A 73 12.23 -27.26 -0.37
CA ILE A 73 12.12 -25.86 -0.83
C ILE A 73 10.69 -25.54 -1.26
N GLY A 74 10.01 -26.45 -1.96
CA GLY A 74 8.66 -26.22 -2.47
C GLY A 74 7.65 -25.93 -1.36
N GLN A 75 7.68 -26.72 -0.28
CA GLN A 75 6.75 -26.57 0.85
C GLN A 75 7.06 -25.34 1.70
N SER A 76 8.34 -25.05 1.95
CA SER A 76 8.74 -23.87 2.75
C SER A 76 8.50 -22.54 2.03
N VAL A 77 8.65 -22.51 0.69
CA VAL A 77 8.32 -21.33 -0.12
C VAL A 77 6.81 -21.11 -0.17
N GLN A 78 6.02 -22.18 -0.34
CA GLN A 78 4.55 -22.10 -0.31
C GLN A 78 4.03 -21.64 1.05
N GLU A 79 4.54 -22.18 2.15
CA GLU A 79 4.14 -21.77 3.51
C GLU A 79 4.49 -20.29 3.78
N ARG A 80 5.68 -19.84 3.35
CA ARG A 80 6.07 -18.42 3.42
C ARG A 80 5.22 -17.51 2.55
N GLU A 81 4.83 -17.98 1.38
CA GLU A 81 3.94 -17.23 0.48
C GLU A 81 2.55 -17.11 1.09
N GLU A 82 2.00 -18.19 1.65
CA GLU A 82 0.71 -18.19 2.36
C GLU A 82 0.74 -17.29 3.60
N GLU A 83 1.83 -17.33 4.38
CA GLU A 83 2.01 -16.44 5.52
C GLU A 83 2.11 -14.97 5.07
N ARG A 84 2.81 -14.68 3.96
CA ARG A 84 2.87 -13.33 3.37
C ARG A 84 1.49 -12.87 2.89
N LYS A 85 0.73 -13.75 2.21
CA LYS A 85 -0.65 -13.48 1.78
C LYS A 85 -1.55 -13.19 2.99
N ARG A 86 -1.41 -13.94 4.07
CA ARG A 86 -2.21 -13.75 5.29
C ARG A 86 -1.82 -12.51 6.09
N LYS A 87 -0.53 -12.16 6.15
CA LYS A 87 -0.08 -10.92 6.79
C LYS A 87 -0.68 -9.69 6.12
N ARG A 88 -0.90 -9.74 4.80
CA ARG A 88 -1.62 -8.71 4.03
C ARG A 88 -3.13 -8.65 4.33
N LEU A 89 -3.70 -9.72 4.87
CA LEU A 89 -5.12 -9.83 5.23
C LEU A 89 -5.43 -9.27 6.62
N ARG A 90 -4.43 -8.83 7.40
CA ARG A 90 -4.63 -8.27 8.74
C ARG A 90 -5.32 -6.90 8.65
N LYS A 91 -6.62 -6.92 8.37
CA LYS A 91 -7.51 -5.78 8.48
C LYS A 91 -8.16 -5.84 9.86
N ASP A 92 -8.18 -4.71 10.55
CA ASP A 92 -9.00 -4.54 11.74
C ASP A 92 -10.47 -4.62 11.31
N THR A 93 -11.11 -5.74 11.67
CA THR A 93 -12.52 -6.03 11.32
C THR A 93 -13.49 -5.47 12.35
N LYS A 94 -13.02 -4.71 13.33
CA LYS A 94 -13.89 -4.08 14.32
C LYS A 94 -14.74 -2.99 13.66
N PRO A 95 -16.08 -3.07 13.75
CA PRO A 95 -16.95 -2.04 13.20
C PRO A 95 -16.80 -0.78 14.04
N PHE A 96 -16.20 0.24 13.45
CA PHE A 96 -16.06 1.56 14.04
C PHE A 96 -16.87 2.58 13.25
N GLN A 97 -17.27 3.67 13.90
CA GLN A 97 -17.79 4.83 13.18
C GLN A 97 -16.66 5.42 12.31
N ARG A 98 -16.85 5.37 10.99
CA ARG A 98 -15.89 5.87 10.00
C ARG A 98 -16.44 7.08 9.27
N GLY A 99 -15.55 7.99 8.89
CA GLY A 99 -15.89 9.14 8.05
C GLY A 99 -15.94 8.75 6.58
N ILE A 100 -17.11 8.36 6.08
CA ILE A 100 -17.25 7.88 4.69
C ILE A 100 -17.11 9.02 3.66
N ILE A 101 -17.56 10.23 4.00
CA ILE A 101 -17.35 11.41 3.15
C ILE A 101 -16.00 12.02 3.49
N ARG A 102 -15.04 11.92 2.57
CA ARG A 102 -13.67 12.40 2.77
C ARG A 102 -13.33 13.52 1.80
N HIS A 103 -12.70 14.57 2.29
CA HIS A 103 -12.06 15.61 1.50
C HIS A 103 -10.56 15.49 1.67
N VAL A 104 -9.89 14.92 0.67
CA VAL A 104 -8.48 14.54 0.72
C VAL A 104 -7.65 15.47 -0.14
N VAL A 105 -6.55 15.99 0.41
CA VAL A 105 -5.52 16.70 -0.35
C VAL A 105 -4.28 15.81 -0.41
N LEU A 106 -3.93 15.35 -1.61
CA LEU A 106 -2.70 14.60 -1.86
C LEU A 106 -1.58 15.59 -2.20
N VAL A 107 -0.56 15.66 -1.35
CA VAL A 107 0.63 16.50 -1.56
C VAL A 107 1.78 15.63 -2.02
N LEU A 108 2.31 15.95 -3.20
CA LEU A 108 3.44 15.26 -3.82
C LEU A 108 4.72 16.08 -3.68
N ASP A 109 5.80 15.45 -3.24
CA ASP A 109 7.14 16.05 -3.26
C ASP A 109 7.69 16.07 -4.70
N LEU A 110 8.01 17.26 -5.20
CA LEU A 110 8.61 17.51 -6.52
C LEU A 110 9.95 18.26 -6.35
N SER A 111 10.69 17.96 -5.29
CA SER A 111 12.03 18.48 -5.03
C SER A 111 13.12 17.68 -5.72
N GLU A 112 14.33 18.24 -5.79
CA GLU A 112 15.52 17.60 -6.38
C GLU A 112 15.84 16.23 -5.74
N ALA A 113 15.52 16.03 -4.46
CA ALA A 113 15.68 14.75 -3.76
C ALA A 113 14.92 13.59 -4.42
N MET A 114 13.89 13.89 -5.22
CA MET A 114 13.10 12.88 -5.93
C MET A 114 13.78 12.34 -7.20
N LEU A 115 14.88 12.96 -7.63
CA LEU A 115 15.72 12.45 -8.72
C LEU A 115 16.64 11.30 -8.28
N GLU A 116 16.76 11.04 -6.98
CA GLU A 116 17.56 9.95 -6.44
C GLU A 116 17.08 8.58 -6.96
N LYS A 117 18.05 7.71 -7.27
CA LYS A 117 17.86 6.39 -7.88
C LYS A 117 17.62 5.27 -6.86
N ASP A 118 16.94 5.60 -5.77
CA ASP A 118 16.57 4.67 -4.71
C ASP A 118 15.47 3.70 -5.19
N MET A 119 14.51 4.21 -5.96
CA MET A 119 13.48 3.44 -6.67
C MET A 119 13.77 3.43 -8.17
N ARG A 120 13.14 2.51 -8.91
CA ARG A 120 13.38 2.35 -10.36
C ARG A 120 12.32 3.06 -11.20
N PRO A 121 12.69 3.95 -12.14
CA PRO A 121 14.05 4.44 -12.44
C PRO A 121 14.58 5.51 -11.46
N ASN A 122 13.68 6.27 -10.82
CA ASN A 122 13.97 7.17 -9.69
C ASN A 122 12.71 7.31 -8.83
N ARG A 123 12.83 7.94 -7.65
CA ARG A 123 11.68 8.15 -6.74
C ARG A 123 10.53 8.92 -7.41
N PHE A 124 10.82 9.94 -8.21
CA PHE A 124 9.82 10.75 -8.90
C PHE A 124 8.91 9.91 -9.82
N TYR A 125 9.49 9.11 -10.73
CA TYR A 125 8.72 8.30 -11.67
C TYR A 125 7.89 7.23 -10.95
N THR A 126 8.47 6.60 -9.93
CA THR A 126 7.78 5.60 -9.11
C THR A 126 6.61 6.23 -8.36
N MET A 127 6.82 7.38 -7.72
CA MET A 127 5.78 8.13 -7.01
C MET A 127 4.62 8.51 -7.95
N ILE A 128 4.91 9.07 -9.13
CA ILE A 128 3.87 9.50 -10.07
C ILE A 128 3.02 8.32 -10.55
N ASN A 129 3.64 7.19 -10.88
CA ASN A 129 2.91 6.00 -11.32
C ASN A 129 2.00 5.45 -10.21
N TYR A 130 2.52 5.31 -8.99
CA TYR A 130 1.73 4.81 -7.87
C TYR A 130 0.68 5.81 -7.40
N ALA A 131 0.94 7.12 -7.48
CA ALA A 131 -0.06 8.14 -7.20
C ALA A 131 -1.21 8.07 -8.22
N GLN A 132 -0.92 7.83 -9.50
CA GLN A 132 -1.95 7.66 -10.53
C GLN A 132 -2.83 6.43 -10.27
N ASP A 133 -2.22 5.30 -9.92
CA ASP A 133 -2.95 4.08 -9.56
C ASP A 133 -3.74 4.26 -8.27
N TYR A 134 -3.14 4.92 -7.27
CA TYR A 134 -3.78 5.27 -6.00
C TYR A 134 -5.02 6.12 -6.20
N VAL A 135 -5.00 7.13 -7.08
CA VAL A 135 -6.19 7.95 -7.38
C VAL A 135 -7.34 7.08 -7.88
N ARG A 136 -7.08 6.15 -8.80
CA ARG A 136 -8.12 5.26 -9.33
C ARG A 136 -8.68 4.35 -8.24
N GLU A 137 -7.80 3.71 -7.48
CA GLU A 137 -8.18 2.83 -6.37
C GLU A 137 -8.93 3.60 -5.26
N PHE A 138 -8.50 4.82 -4.95
CA PHE A 138 -9.13 5.67 -3.94
C PHE A 138 -10.58 5.97 -4.31
N PHE A 139 -10.85 6.40 -5.55
CA PHE A 139 -12.21 6.69 -6.02
C PHE A 139 -13.04 5.43 -6.26
N GLU A 140 -12.38 4.29 -6.51
CA GLU A 140 -13.03 2.99 -6.48
C GLU A 140 -13.52 2.70 -5.06
N GLN A 141 -12.69 2.70 -4.03
CA GLN A 141 -13.17 2.39 -2.66
C GLN A 141 -14.05 3.49 -2.05
N ASN A 142 -13.80 4.76 -2.42
CA ASN A 142 -14.43 5.94 -1.85
C ASN A 142 -15.08 6.84 -2.93
N PRO A 143 -16.14 6.39 -3.61
CA PRO A 143 -16.73 7.14 -4.71
C PRO A 143 -17.31 8.48 -4.29
N ILE A 144 -17.79 8.65 -3.05
CA ILE A 144 -18.40 9.92 -2.60
C ILE A 144 -17.38 10.94 -2.07
N SER A 145 -16.09 10.57 -2.04
CA SER A 145 -15.02 11.44 -1.58
C SER A 145 -14.60 12.42 -2.67
N GLN A 146 -13.91 13.48 -2.27
CA GLN A 146 -13.30 14.45 -3.17
C GLN A 146 -11.80 14.49 -2.93
N MET A 147 -11.04 14.69 -4.00
CA MET A 147 -9.59 14.79 -3.94
C MET A 147 -9.10 16.07 -4.61
N SER A 148 -8.01 16.64 -4.08
CA SER A 148 -7.19 17.64 -4.76
C SER A 148 -5.74 17.19 -4.73
N VAL A 149 -4.98 17.52 -5.77
CA VAL A 149 -3.56 17.17 -5.87
C VAL A 149 -2.72 18.45 -5.84
N LEU A 150 -1.78 18.51 -4.91
CA LEU A 150 -0.80 19.58 -4.75
C LEU A 150 0.61 19.04 -4.99
N GLY A 151 1.53 19.90 -5.42
CA GLY A 151 2.94 19.59 -5.58
C GLY A 151 3.82 20.58 -4.83
N MET A 152 4.89 20.12 -4.20
CA MET A 152 5.94 20.97 -3.61
C MET A 152 7.10 21.06 -4.58
N HIS A 153 7.28 22.19 -5.24
CA HIS A 153 8.27 22.36 -6.31
C HIS A 153 8.99 23.70 -6.12
N ASP A 154 10.32 23.71 -6.11
CA ASP A 154 11.15 24.94 -6.07
C ASP A 154 10.77 25.92 -4.95
N GLY A 155 10.57 25.40 -3.73
CA GLY A 155 10.23 26.18 -2.54
C GLY A 155 8.78 26.67 -2.46
N ILE A 156 7.96 26.42 -3.49
CA ILE A 156 6.55 26.80 -3.52
C ILE A 156 5.63 25.58 -3.56
N CYS A 157 4.38 25.77 -3.14
CA CYS A 157 3.34 24.77 -3.36
C CYS A 157 2.49 25.16 -4.57
N ILE A 158 2.36 24.24 -5.51
CA ILE A 158 1.59 24.38 -6.74
C ILE A 158 0.32 23.53 -6.65
N ARG A 159 -0.78 24.03 -7.20
CA ARG A 159 -1.99 23.23 -7.37
C ARG A 159 -1.91 22.49 -8.71
N VAL A 160 -1.90 21.16 -8.64
CA VAL A 160 -1.84 20.27 -9.81
C VAL A 160 -3.25 19.95 -10.30
N SER A 161 -4.16 19.69 -9.37
CA SER A 161 -5.58 19.44 -9.66
C SER A 161 -6.47 20.08 -8.60
N GLU A 162 -7.59 20.65 -9.02
CA GLU A 162 -8.60 21.27 -8.14
C GLU A 162 -9.32 20.22 -7.30
N LEU A 163 -10.07 20.64 -6.27
CA LEU A 163 -10.87 19.71 -5.46
C LEU A 163 -12.05 19.19 -6.28
N SER A 164 -11.98 17.95 -6.77
CA SER A 164 -13.02 17.33 -7.60
C SER A 164 -13.19 15.83 -7.31
N GLY A 165 -14.34 15.29 -7.74
CA GLY A 165 -14.66 13.86 -7.61
C GLY A 165 -14.31 13.02 -8.85
N ASN A 166 -13.63 13.60 -9.84
CA ASN A 166 -13.37 12.93 -11.11
C ASN A 166 -11.97 12.30 -11.16
N PRO A 167 -11.84 10.96 -11.12
CA PRO A 167 -10.53 10.30 -11.11
C PRO A 167 -9.72 10.55 -12.39
N ALA A 168 -10.37 10.72 -13.54
CA ALA A 168 -9.67 10.90 -14.82
C ALA A 168 -8.94 12.24 -14.90
N GLU A 169 -9.53 13.30 -14.33
CA GLU A 169 -8.94 14.64 -14.28
C GLU A 169 -7.65 14.63 -13.43
N HIS A 170 -7.73 14.07 -12.23
CA HIS A 170 -6.59 13.90 -11.32
C HIS A 170 -5.49 13.04 -11.93
N ALA A 171 -5.85 11.89 -12.52
CA ALA A 171 -4.90 10.98 -13.14
C ALA A 171 -4.19 11.59 -14.36
N ALA A 172 -4.90 12.40 -15.15
CA ALA A 172 -4.33 13.14 -16.27
C ALA A 172 -3.41 14.27 -15.79
N ALA A 173 -3.80 15.02 -14.76
CA ALA A 173 -2.99 16.09 -14.17
C ALA A 173 -1.67 15.54 -13.57
N ILE A 174 -1.74 14.43 -12.84
CA ILE A 174 -0.56 13.72 -12.30
C ILE A 174 0.36 13.24 -13.43
N LEU A 175 -0.21 12.65 -14.49
CA LEU A 175 0.58 12.23 -15.64
C LEU A 175 1.23 13.42 -16.36
N GLY A 176 0.52 14.55 -16.41
CA GLY A 176 1.01 15.82 -16.97
C GLY A 176 2.27 16.34 -16.30
N LEU A 177 2.52 16.00 -15.03
CA LEU A 177 3.78 16.34 -14.34
C LEU A 177 5.01 15.73 -15.02
N ARG A 178 4.86 14.64 -15.77
CA ARG A 178 5.93 13.98 -16.54
C ARG A 178 6.10 14.51 -17.97
N SER A 179 5.21 15.38 -18.43
CA SER A 179 5.25 15.89 -19.81
C SER A 179 6.52 16.70 -20.08
N LYS A 180 7.11 16.60 -21.27
CA LYS A 180 8.30 17.40 -21.62
C LYS A 180 7.99 18.88 -21.87
N GLU A 181 6.74 19.20 -22.21
CA GLU A 181 6.32 20.56 -22.60
C GLU A 181 5.71 21.35 -21.43
N THR A 182 5.02 20.65 -20.52
CA THR A 182 4.28 21.23 -19.40
C THR A 182 4.65 20.62 -18.05
N GLY A 183 5.49 19.58 -18.05
CA GLY A 183 5.87 18.86 -16.84
C GLY A 183 6.80 19.69 -16.00
N LYS A 184 6.59 19.56 -14.70
CA LYS A 184 7.40 20.19 -13.67
C LYS A 184 8.36 19.13 -13.19
N GLU A 185 9.51 19.05 -13.85
CA GLU A 185 10.58 18.17 -13.41
C GLU A 185 10.95 18.48 -11.95
N PRO A 186 11.23 17.47 -11.12
CA PRO A 186 11.54 17.67 -9.72
C PRO A 186 12.76 18.59 -9.55
N LYS A 187 12.56 19.75 -8.94
CA LYS A 187 13.57 20.80 -8.80
C LYS A 187 13.43 21.55 -7.48
N GLY A 188 14.57 21.99 -6.96
CA GLY A 188 14.66 22.82 -5.76
C GLY A 188 14.28 22.03 -4.52
N ALA A 189 13.80 22.72 -3.49
CA ALA A 189 13.45 22.11 -2.21
C ALA A 189 11.93 22.07 -1.99
N PRO A 190 11.41 21.15 -1.16
CA PRO A 190 10.00 21.15 -0.80
C PRO A 190 9.71 22.15 0.31
N SER A 191 8.46 22.61 0.40
CA SER A 191 7.96 23.45 1.50
C SER A 191 6.66 22.88 2.06
N LEU A 192 6.77 22.29 3.25
CA LEU A 192 5.64 21.73 3.99
C LEU A 192 4.67 22.82 4.46
N GLN A 193 5.18 23.99 4.86
CA GLN A 193 4.34 25.09 5.31
C GLN A 193 3.40 25.56 4.20
N ASN A 194 3.96 25.88 3.02
CA ASN A 194 3.17 26.35 1.88
C ASN A 194 2.16 25.29 1.43
N ALA A 195 2.53 24.01 1.49
CA ALA A 195 1.62 22.90 1.19
C ALA A 195 0.45 22.82 2.18
N LEU A 196 0.72 22.91 3.49
CA LEU A 196 -0.32 22.88 4.52
C LEU A 196 -1.23 24.10 4.45
N GLU A 197 -0.71 25.29 4.13
CA GLU A 197 -1.51 26.50 3.98
C GLU A 197 -2.42 26.45 2.75
N LEU A 198 -1.90 25.98 1.62
CA LEU A 198 -2.72 25.79 0.41
C LEU A 198 -3.76 24.68 0.60
N ALA A 199 -3.40 23.60 1.30
CA ALA A 199 -4.34 22.54 1.66
C ALA A 199 -5.46 23.07 2.57
N ARG A 200 -5.13 23.88 3.58
CA ARG A 200 -6.09 24.57 4.45
C ARG A 200 -7.04 25.46 3.66
N ALA A 201 -6.51 26.27 2.74
CA ALA A 201 -7.33 27.14 1.90
C ALA A 201 -8.27 26.33 0.99
N THR A 202 -7.78 25.23 0.41
CA THR A 202 -8.56 24.33 -0.45
C THR A 202 -9.68 23.64 0.34
N LEU A 203 -9.41 23.25 1.58
CA LEU A 203 -10.37 22.56 2.45
C LEU A 203 -11.31 23.52 3.20
N TYR A 204 -11.11 24.84 3.15
CA TYR A 204 -11.85 25.80 3.97
C TYR A 204 -13.36 25.79 3.71
N HIS A 205 -13.77 25.67 2.45
CA HIS A 205 -15.18 25.63 2.04
C HIS A 205 -15.80 24.24 2.15
N THR A 206 -15.02 23.22 2.53
CA THR A 206 -15.56 21.87 2.67
C THR A 206 -16.51 21.81 3.86
N PRO A 207 -17.66 21.15 3.72
CA PRO A 207 -18.60 21.02 4.82
C PRO A 207 -18.03 20.30 6.05
N ASN A 208 -18.54 20.62 7.24
CA ASN A 208 -18.03 20.07 8.51
C ASN A 208 -18.39 18.59 8.77
N HIS A 209 -19.28 17.98 7.97
CA HIS A 209 -19.68 16.59 8.13
C HIS A 209 -18.70 15.60 7.47
N GLY A 210 -17.86 16.09 6.56
CA GLY A 210 -16.80 15.29 5.94
C GLY A 210 -15.51 15.36 6.75
N THR A 211 -14.68 14.32 6.63
CA THR A 211 -13.32 14.38 7.16
C THR A 211 -12.45 15.24 6.26
N ARG A 212 -11.59 16.06 6.88
CA ARG A 212 -10.59 16.88 6.19
C ARG A 212 -9.24 16.23 6.38
N GLU A 213 -8.63 15.80 5.29
CA GLU A 213 -7.44 14.95 5.32
C GLU A 213 -6.38 15.47 4.36
N VAL A 214 -5.13 15.43 4.79
CA VAL A 214 -3.96 15.77 3.97
C VAL A 214 -3.00 14.59 4.01
N ILE A 215 -2.69 14.05 2.84
CA ILE A 215 -1.76 12.92 2.68
C ILE A 215 -0.52 13.48 1.98
N VAL A 216 0.62 13.48 2.69
CA VAL A 216 1.88 13.99 2.16
C VAL A 216 2.79 12.83 1.80
N VAL A 217 3.17 12.73 0.53
CA VAL A 217 4.24 11.83 0.08
C VAL A 217 5.53 12.64 0.07
N PHE A 218 6.43 12.36 1.01
CA PHE A 218 7.62 13.16 1.28
C PHE A 218 8.88 12.35 1.01
N GLY A 219 9.68 12.75 0.03
CA GLY A 219 10.92 12.04 -0.32
C GLY A 219 12.19 12.75 0.12
N SER A 220 12.14 14.07 0.31
CA SER A 220 13.22 14.86 0.86
C SER A 220 13.46 14.59 2.34
N LEU A 221 14.67 14.90 2.83
CA LEU A 221 15.02 14.88 4.26
C LEU A 221 15.05 16.29 4.88
N LEU A 222 14.65 17.31 4.11
CA LEU A 222 14.56 18.69 4.55
C LEU A 222 13.32 19.37 3.97
N SER A 223 12.83 20.39 4.66
CA SER A 223 11.79 21.31 4.19
C SER A 223 12.34 22.74 4.32
N LEU A 224 12.11 23.57 3.29
CA LEU A 224 12.45 25.00 3.32
C LEU A 224 11.16 25.80 3.45
N ASP A 225 10.88 26.24 4.67
CA ASP A 225 9.65 26.97 5.00
C ASP A 225 9.95 28.44 5.32
N PRO A 226 9.09 29.39 4.88
CA PRO A 226 9.36 30.82 5.03
C PRO A 226 9.22 31.33 6.47
N THR A 227 8.39 30.68 7.30
CA THR A 227 8.12 31.12 8.67
C THR A 227 8.06 29.93 9.64
N ASP A 228 7.62 30.17 10.88
CA ASP A 228 7.46 29.11 11.88
C ASP A 228 6.28 28.18 11.57
N ILE A 229 6.61 26.99 11.06
CA ILE A 229 5.67 25.92 10.74
C ILE A 229 4.81 25.48 11.95
N HIS A 230 5.27 25.67 13.20
CA HIS A 230 4.48 25.30 14.37
C HIS A 230 3.20 26.13 14.52
N GLN A 231 3.17 27.35 13.97
CA GLN A 231 1.95 28.16 13.91
C GLN A 231 0.97 27.57 12.90
N THR A 232 1.46 27.12 11.75
CA THR A 232 0.66 26.43 10.72
C THR A 232 0.10 25.11 11.25
N ILE A 233 0.88 24.34 12.02
CA ILE A 233 0.40 23.12 12.70
C ILE A 233 -0.76 23.43 13.65
N LYS A 234 -0.62 24.46 14.51
CA LYS A 234 -1.71 24.89 15.40
C LYS A 234 -2.96 25.31 14.62
N ALA A 235 -2.77 25.96 13.48
CA ALA A 235 -3.88 26.35 12.61
C ALA A 235 -4.56 25.13 11.94
N CYS A 236 -3.81 24.12 11.50
CA CYS A 236 -4.35 22.86 11.00
C CYS A 236 -5.21 22.15 12.06
N VAL A 237 -4.72 22.09 13.31
CA VAL A 237 -5.44 21.49 14.44
C VAL A 237 -6.75 22.24 14.72
N ARG A 238 -6.72 23.57 14.72
CA ARG A 238 -7.91 24.41 14.90
C ARG A 238 -8.96 24.15 13.81
N ASP A 239 -8.51 24.00 12.57
CA ASP A 239 -9.38 23.78 11.41
C ASP A 239 -9.79 22.30 11.25
N ARG A 240 -9.40 21.44 12.21
CA ARG A 240 -9.67 19.98 12.30
C ARG A 240 -9.21 19.18 11.08
N ILE A 241 -8.02 19.51 10.59
CA ILE A 241 -7.39 18.80 9.48
C ILE A 241 -6.48 17.71 10.04
N ARG A 242 -6.67 16.49 9.57
CA ARG A 242 -5.81 15.35 9.85
C ARG A 242 -4.70 15.26 8.82
N VAL A 243 -3.47 15.02 9.26
CA VAL A 243 -2.33 14.91 8.34
C VAL A 243 -1.70 13.52 8.49
N SER A 244 -1.56 12.82 7.37
CA SER A 244 -0.79 11.59 7.26
C SER A 244 0.43 11.87 6.41
N VAL A 245 1.58 11.31 6.80
CA VAL A 245 2.83 11.48 6.04
C VAL A 245 3.39 10.11 5.69
N ILE A 246 3.73 9.92 4.43
CA ILE A 246 4.45 8.77 3.92
C ILE A 246 5.85 9.27 3.54
N GLY A 247 6.82 9.03 4.41
CA GLY A 247 8.22 9.40 4.18
C GLY A 247 8.95 8.34 3.36
N MET A 248 9.86 8.73 2.47
CA MET A 248 10.80 7.81 1.82
C MET A 248 12.13 7.81 2.60
N GLY A 249 12.62 6.62 2.97
CA GLY A 249 13.94 6.45 3.60
C GLY A 249 13.99 6.71 5.12
N ALA A 250 13.81 7.96 5.58
CA ALA A 250 14.04 8.32 6.98
C ALA A 250 12.89 9.12 7.63
N ARG A 251 12.87 9.11 8.98
CA ARG A 251 11.92 9.89 9.78
C ARG A 251 12.43 11.29 10.07
N LEU A 252 11.59 12.29 9.86
CA LEU A 252 11.82 13.68 10.25
C LEU A 252 11.02 14.03 11.49
N LYS A 253 11.70 14.69 12.45
CA LYS A 253 11.07 15.09 13.71
C LYS A 253 9.89 16.04 13.48
N ILE A 254 9.99 16.93 12.49
CA ILE A 254 8.91 17.88 12.19
C ILE A 254 7.67 17.18 11.62
N CYS A 255 7.86 16.18 10.74
CA CYS A 255 6.75 15.38 10.20
C CYS A 255 6.06 14.57 11.31
N GLN A 256 6.84 14.00 12.23
CA GLN A 256 6.29 13.33 13.42
C GLN A 256 5.46 14.30 14.26
N GLU A 257 5.95 15.52 14.52
CA GLU A 257 5.21 16.53 15.28
C GLU A 257 3.91 16.95 14.57
N ILE A 258 3.94 17.15 13.24
CA ILE A 258 2.76 17.47 12.42
C ILE A 258 1.68 16.40 12.61
N VAL A 259 2.04 15.13 12.41
CA VAL A 259 1.10 14.00 12.51
C VAL A 259 0.57 13.86 13.94
N THR A 260 1.47 13.85 14.92
CA THR A 260 1.11 13.72 16.35
C THR A 260 0.12 14.80 16.78
N ARG A 261 0.35 16.06 16.38
CA ARG A 261 -0.52 17.19 16.74
C ARG A 261 -1.87 17.15 16.04
N THR A 262 -1.89 16.76 14.77
CA THR A 262 -3.12 16.77 13.94
C THR A 262 -3.99 15.54 14.14
N ASN A 263 -3.44 14.46 14.72
CA ASN A 263 -4.13 13.19 14.95
C ASN A 263 -4.31 12.87 16.44
N ALA A 264 -4.50 13.90 17.28
CA ALA A 264 -4.80 13.77 18.71
C ALA A 264 -3.77 12.92 19.51
N GLY A 265 -2.48 13.09 19.20
CA GLY A 265 -1.36 12.43 19.86
C GLY A 265 -0.95 11.09 19.25
N ASP A 266 -1.60 10.66 18.16
CA ASP A 266 -1.28 9.40 17.49
C ASP A 266 -0.13 9.57 16.49
N GLU A 267 0.93 8.78 16.65
CA GLU A 267 2.11 8.80 15.76
C GLU A 267 2.03 7.76 14.64
N SER A 268 1.04 6.85 14.66
CA SER A 268 0.96 5.71 13.74
C SER A 268 0.78 6.10 12.27
N GLU A 269 0.27 7.30 12.03
CA GLU A 269 -0.02 7.85 10.69
C GLU A 269 1.25 8.44 10.02
N TYR A 270 2.41 8.39 10.68
CA TYR A 270 3.71 8.66 10.06
C TYR A 270 4.45 7.35 9.72
N THR A 271 4.32 6.96 8.46
CA THR A 271 4.89 5.71 7.93
C THR A 271 6.08 5.98 7.02
N ILE A 272 7.03 5.04 6.99
CA ILE A 272 8.22 5.12 6.13
C ILE A 272 8.15 4.01 5.09
N ALA A 273 8.26 4.38 3.82
CA ALA A 273 8.46 3.46 2.73
C ALA A 273 9.95 3.14 2.60
N THR A 274 10.32 1.87 2.84
CA THR A 274 11.69 1.38 2.64
C THR A 274 11.92 0.84 1.23
N ASP A 275 10.87 0.44 0.53
CA ASP A 275 10.91 -0.12 -0.81
C ASP A 275 9.72 0.39 -1.65
N GLN A 276 9.82 0.26 -2.97
CA GLN A 276 8.77 0.64 -3.91
C GLN A 276 7.46 -0.12 -3.68
N GLU A 277 7.51 -1.42 -3.31
CA GLU A 277 6.30 -2.19 -2.99
C GLU A 277 5.60 -1.64 -1.74
N MET A 278 6.38 -1.31 -0.71
CA MET A 278 5.86 -0.74 0.53
C MET A 278 5.24 0.64 0.31
N LEU A 279 5.82 1.48 -0.55
CA LEU A 279 5.22 2.77 -0.91
C LEU A 279 3.81 2.58 -1.49
N LYS A 280 3.64 1.61 -2.40
CA LYS A 280 2.34 1.28 -2.99
C LYS A 280 1.36 0.76 -1.92
N GLU A 281 1.79 -0.16 -1.07
CA GLU A 281 0.97 -0.71 0.02
C GLU A 281 0.52 0.39 1.00
N LEU A 282 1.42 1.31 1.38
CA LEU A 282 1.11 2.43 2.28
C LEU A 282 0.13 3.42 1.65
N LEU A 283 0.28 3.76 0.36
CA LEU A 283 -0.70 4.58 -0.35
C LEU A 283 -2.07 3.90 -0.35
N ILE A 284 -2.15 2.61 -0.67
CA ILE A 284 -3.41 1.86 -0.67
C ILE A 284 -4.01 1.79 0.74
N ALA A 285 -3.20 1.67 1.79
CA ALA A 285 -3.71 1.66 3.17
C ALA A 285 -4.52 2.92 3.51
N THR A 286 -4.12 4.09 2.98
CA THR A 286 -4.84 5.37 3.18
C THR A 286 -6.21 5.42 2.50
N THR A 287 -6.54 4.48 1.59
CA THR A 287 -7.88 4.38 1.00
C THR A 287 -8.94 3.97 2.02
N THR A 288 -8.55 3.29 3.10
CA THR A 288 -9.50 2.91 4.16
C THR A 288 -9.90 4.16 4.95
N PRO A 289 -11.20 4.49 5.06
CA PRO A 289 -11.66 5.63 5.82
C PRO A 289 -11.20 5.57 7.27
N PRO A 290 -10.67 6.67 7.81
CA PRO A 290 -10.13 6.65 9.15
C PRO A 290 -11.25 6.58 10.19
N VAL A 291 -10.93 6.01 11.35
CA VAL A 291 -11.85 5.93 12.48
C VAL A 291 -12.08 7.33 13.06
N ILE A 292 -13.34 7.68 13.28
CA ILE A 292 -13.73 8.89 14.01
C ILE A 292 -13.67 8.55 15.50
N ARG A 293 -12.68 9.11 16.21
CA ARG A 293 -12.63 9.03 17.67
C ARG A 293 -13.60 10.06 18.24
N SER A 294 -14.53 9.63 19.08
CA SER A 294 -15.29 10.55 19.92
C SER A 294 -14.35 11.07 21.00
N ASP A 295 -13.96 12.34 20.92
CA ASP A 295 -13.25 12.99 22.02
C ASP A 295 -14.15 12.96 23.27
N THR A 296 -13.86 12.06 24.21
CA THR A 296 -14.48 12.01 25.54
C THR A 296 -14.10 13.20 26.42
N ALA A 297 -13.31 14.15 25.91
CA ALA A 297 -12.79 15.32 26.62
C ALA A 297 -13.38 16.65 26.13
N SER A 298 -14.61 16.67 25.59
CA SER A 298 -15.31 17.93 25.34
C SER A 298 -16.31 18.23 26.46
N THR A 299 -16.03 19.32 27.17
CA THR A 299 -16.87 20.03 28.14
C THR A 299 -18.31 20.21 27.60
N PRO A 300 -19.36 20.19 28.44
CA PRO A 300 -20.77 20.00 28.01
C PRO A 300 -21.44 21.25 27.40
N GLN A 301 -20.74 22.01 26.55
CA GLN A 301 -21.23 23.28 25.98
C GLN A 301 -21.18 23.37 24.45
N GLN A 302 -20.92 22.28 23.72
CA GLN A 302 -21.15 22.26 22.27
C GLN A 302 -22.26 21.28 21.93
N PRO A 303 -23.21 21.68 21.06
CA PRO A 303 -24.34 20.84 20.69
C PRO A 303 -23.77 19.54 20.12
N GLU A 304 -24.40 18.44 20.54
CA GLU A 304 -23.92 17.08 20.31
C GLU A 304 -23.40 16.88 18.89
N LYS A 305 -22.27 16.16 18.76
CA LYS A 305 -21.72 15.63 17.51
C LYS A 305 -22.69 14.58 16.93
N GLY A 306 -23.94 14.94 16.67
CA GLY A 306 -24.91 14.12 15.98
C GLY A 306 -24.47 13.93 14.54
N ALA A 307 -24.64 12.71 14.01
CA ALA A 307 -24.44 12.45 12.59
C ALA A 307 -25.32 13.43 11.80
N ALA A 308 -24.70 14.39 11.10
CA ALA A 308 -25.41 15.40 10.35
C ALA A 308 -26.11 14.73 9.16
N LEU A 309 -27.45 14.72 9.19
CA LEU A 309 -28.25 14.20 8.08
C LEU A 309 -28.10 15.14 6.87
N MET A 310 -27.55 14.61 5.77
CA MET A 310 -27.44 15.34 4.51
C MET A 310 -28.53 14.90 3.54
N MET A 311 -29.15 15.87 2.87
CA MET A 311 -29.97 15.58 1.69
C MET A 311 -29.09 15.26 0.48
N MET A 312 -29.31 14.11 -0.15
CA MET A 312 -28.63 13.67 -1.37
C MET A 312 -29.63 13.51 -2.52
N GLY A 313 -29.18 13.74 -3.75
CA GLY A 313 -29.97 13.52 -4.96
C GLY A 313 -29.53 12.26 -5.70
N PHE A 314 -30.49 11.41 -6.07
CA PHE A 314 -30.29 10.23 -6.92
C PHE A 314 -30.86 10.50 -8.32
N PRO A 315 -30.08 11.11 -9.23
CA PRO A 315 -30.56 11.45 -10.55
C PRO A 315 -30.64 10.19 -11.45
N SER A 316 -31.58 10.20 -12.40
CA SER A 316 -31.64 9.20 -13.46
C SER A 316 -30.74 9.61 -14.63
N ARG A 317 -30.19 8.61 -15.34
CA ARG A 317 -29.45 8.85 -16.59
C ARG A 317 -30.44 9.16 -17.70
N VAL A 318 -30.19 10.23 -18.44
CA VAL A 318 -30.96 10.65 -19.60
C VAL A 318 -30.05 10.61 -20.83
N VAL A 319 -30.56 10.07 -21.92
CA VAL A 319 -29.95 10.11 -23.25
C VAL A 319 -30.94 10.85 -24.16
N GLU A 320 -30.45 11.85 -24.87
CA GLU A 320 -31.24 12.71 -25.75
C GLU A 320 -30.69 12.60 -27.18
N ASP A 321 -31.59 12.63 -28.17
CA ASP A 321 -31.21 12.53 -29.59
C ASP A 321 -30.51 13.79 -30.08
N THR A 322 -30.80 14.95 -29.47
CA THR A 322 -30.15 16.22 -29.74
C THR A 322 -29.16 16.59 -28.65
N PRO A 323 -27.97 17.10 -28.98
CA PRO A 323 -26.99 17.48 -27.98
C PRO A 323 -27.49 18.70 -27.18
N THR A 324 -27.54 18.59 -25.86
CA THR A 324 -27.89 19.70 -24.96
C THR A 324 -26.71 20.09 -24.07
N ILE A 325 -26.76 21.30 -23.51
CA ILE A 325 -25.66 21.87 -22.73
C ILE A 325 -25.57 21.20 -21.35
N CYS A 326 -24.37 20.78 -20.99
CA CYS A 326 -24.03 20.36 -19.63
C CYS A 326 -23.80 21.59 -18.74
N ALA A 327 -24.48 21.66 -17.59
CA ALA A 327 -24.35 22.74 -16.62
C ALA A 327 -22.96 22.79 -15.93
N CYS A 328 -22.19 21.70 -15.98
CA CYS A 328 -20.85 21.65 -15.36
C CYS A 328 -19.81 22.42 -16.16
N HIS A 329 -19.82 22.27 -17.49
CA HIS A 329 -18.72 22.73 -18.36
C HIS A 329 -19.18 23.63 -19.51
N GLY A 330 -20.50 23.75 -19.74
CA GLY A 330 -21.04 24.43 -20.93
C GLY A 330 -20.92 23.63 -22.24
N ASN A 331 -20.36 22.41 -22.18
CA ASN A 331 -20.17 21.57 -23.36
C ASN A 331 -21.47 20.86 -23.76
N LEU A 332 -21.66 20.70 -25.06
CA LEU A 332 -22.77 19.95 -25.65
C LEU A 332 -22.56 18.44 -25.47
N THR A 333 -23.50 17.77 -24.81
CA THR A 333 -23.47 16.31 -24.61
C THR A 333 -24.81 15.67 -24.99
N LEU A 334 -24.77 14.49 -25.60
CA LEU A 334 -25.96 13.70 -25.94
C LEU A 334 -26.56 12.97 -24.72
N GLY A 335 -25.77 12.78 -23.67
CA GLY A 335 -26.21 12.12 -22.45
C GLY A 335 -25.78 12.88 -21.20
N GLY A 336 -26.45 12.58 -20.09
CA GLY A 336 -26.12 13.14 -18.78
C GLY A 336 -27.05 12.62 -17.70
N TYR A 337 -26.99 13.27 -16.55
CA TYR A 337 -27.85 13.03 -15.40
C TYR A 337 -28.63 14.30 -15.10
N THR A 338 -29.93 14.17 -14.81
CA THR A 338 -30.79 15.31 -14.49
C THR A 338 -30.91 15.46 -12.99
N CYS A 339 -30.53 16.63 -12.47
CA CYS A 339 -30.63 16.92 -11.04
C CYS A 339 -32.08 16.74 -10.55
N SER A 340 -32.29 15.96 -9.49
CA SER A 340 -33.62 15.69 -8.93
C SER A 340 -34.31 16.91 -8.32
N ARG A 341 -33.58 18.02 -8.08
CA ARG A 341 -34.12 19.23 -7.45
C ARG A 341 -34.35 20.38 -8.42
N CYS A 342 -33.40 20.64 -9.32
CA CYS A 342 -33.45 21.79 -10.23
C CYS A 342 -33.44 21.41 -11.71
N SER A 343 -33.44 20.10 -12.02
CA SER A 343 -33.42 19.57 -13.39
C SER A 343 -32.21 19.98 -14.25
N ALA A 344 -31.18 20.60 -13.66
CA ALA A 344 -29.93 20.88 -14.35
C ALA A 344 -29.25 19.58 -14.82
N LYS A 345 -28.77 19.56 -16.07
CA LYS A 345 -28.07 18.42 -16.66
C LYS A 345 -26.59 18.44 -16.27
N VAL A 346 -26.09 17.36 -15.70
CA VAL A 346 -24.67 17.16 -15.36
C VAL A 346 -24.09 15.98 -16.16
N CYS A 347 -22.80 16.03 -16.50
CA CYS A 347 -22.18 15.02 -17.37
C CYS A 347 -21.77 13.73 -16.65
N SER A 348 -21.39 13.83 -15.38
CA SER A 348 -20.83 12.73 -14.60
C SER A 348 -21.27 12.84 -13.14
N LEU A 349 -21.21 11.71 -12.45
CA LEU A 349 -21.46 11.58 -11.02
C LEU A 349 -20.25 10.88 -10.39
N PRO A 350 -19.95 11.15 -9.12
CA PRO A 350 -20.63 12.07 -8.22
C PRO A 350 -20.21 13.52 -8.42
N VAL A 351 -21.16 14.46 -8.29
CA VAL A 351 -20.90 15.89 -8.43
C VAL A 351 -21.85 16.72 -7.57
N THR A 352 -21.38 17.85 -7.07
CA THR A 352 -22.26 18.87 -6.48
C THR A 352 -22.94 19.64 -7.59
N CYS A 353 -24.27 19.67 -7.60
CA CYS A 353 -25.03 20.35 -8.66
C CYS A 353 -24.67 21.85 -8.72
N PRO A 354 -24.17 22.37 -9.86
CA PRO A 354 -23.76 23.77 -9.98
C PRO A 354 -24.89 24.77 -9.70
N SER A 355 -26.14 24.40 -9.99
CA SER A 355 -27.29 25.31 -9.86
C SER A 355 -27.91 25.33 -8.46
N CYS A 356 -28.04 24.17 -7.78
CA CYS A 356 -28.74 24.08 -6.50
C CYS A 356 -27.89 23.57 -5.33
N GLN A 357 -26.61 23.28 -5.58
CA GLN A 357 -25.64 22.80 -4.59
C GLN A 357 -26.02 21.47 -3.89
N LEU A 358 -26.98 20.73 -4.44
CA LEU A 358 -27.31 19.38 -3.98
C LEU A 358 -26.24 18.38 -4.45
N THR A 359 -25.74 17.55 -3.56
CA THR A 359 -24.83 16.45 -3.90
C THR A 359 -25.58 15.38 -4.69
N LEU A 360 -25.15 15.12 -5.92
CA LEU A 360 -25.74 14.12 -6.80
C LEU A 360 -24.88 12.87 -6.86
N LEU A 361 -25.48 11.71 -6.64
CA LEU A 361 -24.79 10.42 -6.55
C LEU A 361 -25.71 9.27 -6.95
N LEU A 362 -25.10 8.14 -7.33
CA LEU A 362 -25.84 6.91 -7.62
C LEU A 362 -25.92 6.06 -6.35
N SER A 363 -26.95 5.23 -6.25
CA SER A 363 -27.09 4.23 -5.19
C SER A 363 -25.88 3.27 -5.15
N THR A 364 -25.31 2.97 -6.32
CA THR A 364 -24.11 2.14 -6.45
C THR A 364 -22.86 2.76 -5.82
N HIS A 365 -22.76 4.09 -5.74
CA HIS A 365 -21.64 4.75 -5.08
C HIS A 365 -21.70 4.53 -3.56
N LEU A 366 -22.88 4.63 -2.96
CA LEU A 366 -23.05 4.35 -1.53
C LEU A 366 -22.83 2.87 -1.21
N ALA A 367 -23.37 1.98 -2.03
CA ALA A 367 -23.20 0.54 -1.86
C ALA A 367 -21.72 0.13 -1.89
N ARG A 368 -20.91 0.80 -2.73
CA ARG A 368 -19.49 0.50 -2.83
C ARG A 368 -18.72 0.84 -1.55
N SER A 369 -19.07 1.90 -0.82
CA SER A 369 -18.42 2.24 0.46
C SER A 369 -18.89 1.41 1.65
N TYR A 370 -19.91 0.56 1.48
CA TYR A 370 -20.54 -0.20 2.56
C TYR A 370 -19.58 -1.21 3.23
N HIS A 371 -18.62 -1.75 2.47
CA HIS A 371 -17.64 -2.72 2.97
C HIS A 371 -16.70 -2.12 4.03
N HIS A 372 -16.57 -0.79 4.13
CA HIS A 372 -15.83 -0.14 5.19
C HIS A 372 -16.63 -0.05 6.51
N LEU A 373 -17.96 -0.03 6.43
CA LEU A 373 -18.86 0.02 7.59
C LEU A 373 -19.01 -1.37 8.21
N PHE A 374 -19.15 -2.39 7.36
CA PHE A 374 -19.33 -3.78 7.75
C PHE A 374 -18.24 -4.63 7.10
N PRO A 375 -17.01 -4.60 7.62
CA PRO A 375 -15.93 -5.43 7.08
C PRO A 375 -16.24 -6.91 7.30
N LEU A 376 -15.84 -7.73 6.34
CA LEU A 376 -15.90 -9.18 6.47
C LEU A 376 -14.98 -9.62 7.64
N ARG A 377 -15.53 -10.40 8.59
CA ARG A 377 -14.76 -10.94 9.71
C ARG A 377 -13.70 -11.92 9.19
N ASN A 378 -12.48 -11.80 9.72
CA ASN A 378 -11.37 -12.67 9.38
C ASN A 378 -11.74 -14.14 9.63
N TRP A 379 -11.41 -15.01 8.67
CA TRP A 379 -11.65 -16.44 8.81
C TRP A 379 -10.64 -17.08 9.76
N ALA A 380 -11.11 -18.04 10.56
CA ALA A 380 -10.28 -18.76 11.52
C ALA A 380 -9.44 -19.83 10.82
N THR A 381 -8.21 -20.04 11.26
CA THR A 381 -7.42 -21.21 10.83
C THR A 381 -8.02 -22.48 11.37
N VAL A 382 -8.13 -23.47 10.50
CA VAL A 382 -8.69 -24.77 10.84
C VAL A 382 -7.57 -25.74 11.21
N SER A 383 -7.65 -26.33 12.40
CA SER A 383 -6.76 -27.41 12.81
C SER A 383 -7.10 -28.73 12.10
N TRP A 384 -6.19 -29.70 12.10
CA TRP A 384 -6.47 -31.05 11.58
C TRP A 384 -7.61 -31.75 12.31
N GLN A 385 -7.87 -31.41 13.58
CA GLN A 385 -8.99 -31.94 14.36
C GLN A 385 -10.33 -31.46 13.80
N ARG A 386 -10.48 -30.13 13.66
CA ARG A 386 -11.68 -29.50 13.10
C ARG A 386 -11.92 -29.88 11.63
N ALA A 387 -10.85 -30.03 10.85
CA ALA A 387 -10.92 -30.53 9.47
C ALA A 387 -11.49 -31.96 9.41
N ARG A 388 -11.16 -32.81 10.39
CA ARG A 388 -11.67 -34.20 10.47
C ARG A 388 -13.14 -34.25 10.85
N GLU A 389 -13.57 -33.44 11.82
CA GLU A 389 -14.97 -33.37 12.27
C GLU A 389 -15.92 -33.03 11.11
N LYS A 390 -15.53 -32.04 10.32
CA LYS A 390 -16.36 -31.54 9.22
C LYS A 390 -16.22 -32.31 7.93
N ASN A 391 -15.15 -33.11 7.79
CA ASN A 391 -14.85 -33.93 6.63
C ASN A 391 -14.91 -33.17 5.29
N SER A 392 -14.48 -31.90 5.28
CA SER A 392 -14.47 -31.06 4.08
C SER A 392 -13.36 -31.51 3.13
N ARG A 393 -13.73 -31.93 1.92
CA ARG A 393 -12.79 -32.35 0.87
C ARG A 393 -12.38 -31.20 -0.04
N ASP A 394 -13.30 -30.31 -0.36
CA ASP A 394 -13.11 -29.25 -1.34
C ASP A 394 -13.45 -27.88 -0.75
N CYS A 395 -12.80 -26.84 -1.27
CA CYS A 395 -13.11 -25.45 -0.97
C CYS A 395 -14.52 -25.09 -1.44
N VAL A 396 -15.34 -24.49 -0.58
CA VAL A 396 -16.72 -24.10 -0.92
C VAL A 396 -16.76 -23.02 -2.02
N GLY A 397 -15.72 -22.18 -2.13
CA GLY A 397 -15.67 -21.09 -3.11
C GLY A 397 -15.21 -21.52 -4.50
N CYS A 398 -14.08 -22.23 -4.59
CA CYS A 398 -13.43 -22.55 -5.87
C CYS A 398 -13.36 -24.06 -6.17
N LEU A 399 -13.87 -24.92 -5.29
CA LEU A 399 -13.83 -26.38 -5.42
C LEU A 399 -12.43 -26.99 -5.52
N THR A 400 -11.39 -26.24 -5.14
CA THR A 400 -10.03 -26.78 -5.00
C THR A 400 -10.00 -27.84 -3.91
N THR A 401 -9.41 -28.98 -4.23
CA THR A 401 -9.26 -30.10 -3.31
C THR A 401 -8.28 -29.74 -2.19
N PHE A 402 -8.69 -29.99 -0.95
CA PHE A 402 -7.82 -29.78 0.19
C PHE A 402 -6.87 -30.96 0.41
N PRO A 403 -5.74 -30.75 1.11
CA PRO A 403 -4.87 -31.84 1.55
C PRO A 403 -5.64 -32.90 2.34
N THR A 404 -5.32 -34.16 2.10
CA THR A 404 -5.93 -35.30 2.80
C THR A 404 -5.65 -35.21 4.30
N VAL A 405 -6.67 -35.48 5.11
CA VAL A 405 -6.54 -35.42 6.57
C VAL A 405 -5.64 -36.58 7.03
N PRO A 406 -4.47 -36.33 7.64
CA PRO A 406 -3.57 -37.38 8.08
C PRO A 406 -4.22 -38.23 9.17
N SER A 407 -3.76 -39.47 9.32
CA SER A 407 -4.19 -40.36 10.40
C SER A 407 -3.73 -39.83 11.77
N LYS A 408 -4.41 -40.25 12.86
CA LYS A 408 -4.03 -39.83 14.23
C LYS A 408 -2.57 -40.17 14.57
N GLN A 409 -2.05 -41.28 14.05
CA GLN A 409 -0.68 -41.74 14.28
C GLN A 409 0.34 -40.87 13.53
N GLU A 410 0.04 -40.45 12.30
CA GLU A 410 0.90 -39.56 11.51
C GLU A 410 0.97 -38.15 12.11
N LEU A 411 -0.15 -37.63 12.64
CA LEU A 411 -0.16 -36.35 13.34
C LEU A 411 0.71 -36.39 14.61
N ALA A 412 0.61 -37.47 15.39
CA ALA A 412 1.45 -37.67 16.58
C ALA A 412 2.95 -37.77 16.21
N ALA A 413 3.28 -38.48 15.12
CA ALA A 413 4.65 -38.58 14.62
C ALA A 413 5.21 -37.23 14.11
N ARG A 414 4.37 -36.40 13.47
CA ARG A 414 4.74 -35.05 13.02
C ARG A 414 4.98 -34.10 14.18
N ALA A 415 4.15 -34.15 15.23
CA ALA A 415 4.33 -33.36 16.44
C ALA A 415 5.67 -33.68 17.14
N LEU A 416 5.99 -34.97 17.30
CA LEU A 416 7.26 -35.43 17.87
C LEU A 416 8.49 -35.00 17.05
N LYS A 417 8.36 -34.92 15.72
CA LYS A 417 9.43 -34.47 14.82
C LYS A 417 9.68 -32.95 14.95
N LYS A 418 8.61 -32.16 15.09
CA LYS A 418 8.67 -30.70 15.28
C LYS A 418 9.32 -30.34 16.62
N GLU A 419 9.01 -31.10 17.67
CA GLU A 419 9.60 -30.95 19.01
C GLU A 419 11.11 -31.23 19.01
N ARG A 420 11.54 -32.31 18.32
CA ARG A 420 12.97 -32.63 18.14
C ARG A 420 13.75 -31.56 17.35
N GLN A 421 13.15 -30.93 16.35
CA GLN A 421 13.78 -29.85 15.57
C GLN A 421 13.87 -28.53 16.35
N SER A 422 12.92 -28.24 17.24
CA SER A 422 12.98 -27.09 18.15
C SER A 422 14.15 -27.22 19.14
N THR A 423 14.38 -28.42 19.68
CA THR A 423 15.47 -28.67 20.64
C THR A 423 16.88 -28.61 20.06
N THR A 424 17.06 -28.72 18.73
CA THR A 424 18.37 -28.60 18.07
C THR A 424 18.67 -27.18 17.57
N GLY A 425 17.72 -26.25 17.63
CA GLY A 425 17.86 -24.87 17.12
C GLY A 425 17.77 -23.75 18.16
N SER A 426 17.45 -24.04 19.43
CA SER A 426 17.32 -23.02 20.47
C SER A 426 18.00 -23.44 21.77
N MET A 427 19.32 -23.26 21.84
CA MET A 427 19.98 -22.96 23.10
C MET A 427 20.32 -21.48 23.10
N LEU A 428 19.37 -20.64 23.53
CA LEU A 428 19.55 -19.35 24.21
C LEU A 428 18.17 -18.65 24.30
N ASN A 429 17.33 -19.13 25.23
CA ASN A 429 16.54 -18.32 26.16
C ASN A 429 15.52 -19.25 26.84
N GLY A 430 15.70 -19.44 28.14
CA GLY A 430 14.73 -20.15 28.97
C GLY A 430 13.52 -19.26 29.24
N HIS A 431 12.35 -19.74 28.88
CA HIS A 431 11.14 -19.43 29.63
C HIS A 431 10.20 -20.64 29.59
N ALA A 432 9.79 -21.03 30.80
CA ALA A 432 9.03 -22.23 31.09
C ALA A 432 7.59 -22.19 30.56
N ASP A 433 7.07 -23.41 30.39
CA ASP A 433 5.74 -23.83 29.99
C ASP A 433 4.60 -22.86 30.31
N ARG A 434 3.74 -22.64 29.29
CA ARG A 434 2.38 -22.16 29.49
C ARG A 434 1.43 -23.06 28.70
N GLU A 435 0.54 -23.70 29.45
CA GLU A 435 -0.59 -24.48 28.95
C GLU A 435 -1.38 -23.67 27.91
N VAL A 436 -1.68 -24.31 26.78
CA VAL A 436 -2.55 -23.74 25.74
C VAL A 436 -3.96 -23.73 26.29
N VAL A 437 -4.35 -22.59 26.88
CA VAL A 437 -5.74 -22.24 27.11
C VAL A 437 -6.27 -21.71 25.77
N GLU A 438 -7.28 -22.39 25.24
CA GLU A 438 -8.15 -21.88 24.19
C GLU A 438 -8.92 -20.67 24.77
N ASP A 439 -8.45 -19.45 24.53
CA ASP A 439 -9.28 -18.24 24.59
C ASP A 439 -8.61 -17.07 23.86
N ASP A 440 -9.37 -16.48 22.93
CA ASP A 440 -9.25 -15.16 22.30
C ASP A 440 -7.88 -14.44 22.29
N ASP A 441 -7.03 -14.79 21.31
CA ASP A 441 -5.98 -13.90 20.84
C ASP A 441 -6.35 -13.31 19.46
N GLU A 442 -7.14 -12.25 19.47
CA GLU A 442 -7.36 -11.39 18.29
C GLU A 442 -6.08 -10.65 17.84
N ASN A 443 -4.97 -10.78 18.58
CA ASN A 443 -3.69 -10.12 18.29
C ASN A 443 -2.46 -11.04 18.27
N GLY A 444 -2.64 -12.37 18.34
CA GLY A 444 -1.54 -13.33 18.20
C GLY A 444 -1.04 -13.43 16.75
N GLU A 445 0.25 -13.73 16.55
CA GLU A 445 0.82 -13.99 15.22
C GLU A 445 0.18 -15.25 14.62
N GLN A 446 -0.92 -15.09 13.89
CA GLN A 446 -1.62 -16.23 13.31
C GLN A 446 -0.87 -16.76 12.08
N HIS A 447 -0.17 -17.88 12.26
CA HIS A 447 0.57 -18.62 11.22
C HIS A 447 -0.34 -19.16 10.10
N ALA A 448 0.25 -19.64 9.00
CA ALA A 448 -0.50 -20.34 7.96
C ALA A 448 -1.28 -21.54 8.54
N SER A 449 -2.47 -21.81 7.99
CA SER A 449 -3.30 -22.94 8.44
C SER A 449 -2.57 -24.26 8.23
N GLU A 450 -2.36 -25.04 9.29
CA GLU A 450 -1.71 -26.36 9.19
C GLU A 450 -2.45 -27.32 8.26
N SER A 451 -3.75 -27.10 8.05
CA SER A 451 -4.61 -27.92 7.20
C SER A 451 -4.95 -27.26 5.86
N ALA A 452 -4.34 -26.09 5.55
CA ALA A 452 -4.62 -25.22 4.41
C ALA A 452 -6.11 -24.79 4.27
N ARG A 453 -6.87 -24.87 5.37
CA ARG A 453 -8.31 -24.55 5.43
C ARG A 453 -8.55 -23.33 6.34
N TYR A 454 -9.46 -22.47 5.90
CA TYR A 454 -9.91 -21.28 6.61
C TYR A 454 -11.43 -21.35 6.79
N GLU A 455 -11.91 -21.15 8.01
CA GLU A 455 -13.31 -21.30 8.39
C GLU A 455 -13.98 -19.94 8.64
N CYS A 456 -15.10 -19.71 7.96
CA CYS A 456 -15.98 -18.59 8.30
C CYS A 456 -16.70 -18.88 9.62
N ARG A 457 -16.64 -17.96 10.59
CA ARG A 457 -17.27 -18.11 11.90
C ARG A 457 -18.81 -18.09 11.87
N SER A 458 -19.42 -17.51 10.84
CA SER A 458 -20.89 -17.37 10.75
C SER A 458 -21.54 -18.58 10.07
N CYS A 459 -21.07 -18.97 8.89
CA CYS A 459 -21.62 -20.11 8.18
C CYS A 459 -20.85 -21.40 8.43
N GLU A 460 -19.72 -21.39 9.13
CA GLU A 460 -18.88 -22.57 9.29
C GLU A 460 -18.66 -23.24 7.92
N SER A 461 -18.22 -22.50 6.90
CA SER A 461 -17.80 -23.08 5.61
C SER A 461 -16.27 -23.04 5.52
N HIS A 462 -15.66 -24.05 4.88
CA HIS A 462 -14.20 -24.12 4.69
C HIS A 462 -13.79 -23.58 3.32
N PHE A 463 -12.77 -22.75 3.32
CA PHE A 463 -12.22 -22.09 2.14
C PHE A 463 -10.69 -22.25 2.08
N CYS A 464 -10.11 -22.17 0.88
CA CYS A 464 -8.67 -22.10 0.68
C CYS A 464 -8.14 -20.66 0.88
N VAL A 465 -6.81 -20.52 0.97
CA VAL A 465 -6.14 -19.21 1.16
C VAL A 465 -6.46 -18.20 0.06
N ASP A 466 -6.56 -18.65 -1.20
CA ASP A 466 -6.84 -17.74 -2.32
C ASP A 466 -8.29 -17.24 -2.28
N CYS A 467 -9.24 -18.10 -1.89
CA CYS A 467 -10.63 -17.69 -1.63
C CYS A 467 -10.72 -16.74 -0.44
N ASP A 468 -9.94 -16.97 0.62
CA ASP A 468 -9.85 -16.08 1.78
C ASP A 468 -9.38 -14.68 1.37
N MET A 469 -8.29 -14.62 0.63
CA MET A 469 -7.74 -13.38 0.08
C MET A 469 -8.74 -12.67 -0.85
N PHE A 470 -9.34 -13.40 -1.79
CA PHE A 470 -10.30 -12.83 -2.75
C PHE A 470 -11.55 -12.29 -2.05
N CYS A 471 -12.06 -13.00 -1.04
CA CYS A 471 -13.25 -12.57 -0.29
C CYS A 471 -12.98 -11.31 0.54
N HIS A 472 -11.81 -11.15 1.14
CA HIS A 472 -11.48 -10.00 1.98
C HIS A 472 -10.88 -8.80 1.21
N MET A 473 -10.42 -8.99 -0.03
CA MET A 473 -9.85 -7.92 -0.87
C MET A 473 -10.82 -7.41 -1.94
N VAL A 474 -11.64 -8.29 -2.52
CA VAL A 474 -12.46 -7.96 -3.70
C VAL A 474 -13.95 -8.07 -3.39
N LEU A 475 -14.42 -9.25 -2.97
CA LEU A 475 -15.87 -9.47 -2.79
C LEU A 475 -16.44 -8.80 -1.54
N HIS A 476 -15.63 -8.67 -0.50
CA HIS A 476 -16.00 -8.18 0.83
C HIS A 476 -17.17 -8.93 1.48
N ASN A 477 -17.48 -10.14 1.01
CA ASN A 477 -18.60 -10.95 1.46
C ASN A 477 -18.19 -12.43 1.48
N CYS A 478 -18.76 -13.21 2.39
CA CYS A 478 -18.57 -14.65 2.43
C CYS A 478 -19.57 -15.36 1.50
N PRO A 479 -19.13 -16.08 0.45
CA PRO A 479 -20.03 -16.82 -0.44
C PRO A 479 -20.88 -17.87 0.29
N GLY A 480 -20.32 -18.48 1.34
CA GLY A 480 -21.01 -19.48 2.16
C GLY A 480 -22.13 -18.90 3.03
N CYS A 481 -22.04 -17.62 3.41
CA CYS A 481 -23.14 -16.95 4.10
C CYS A 481 -24.24 -16.55 3.10
N LEU A 482 -23.86 -16.08 1.91
CA LEU A 482 -24.81 -15.69 0.86
C LEU A 482 -25.59 -16.88 0.29
N SER A 483 -25.01 -18.08 0.26
CA SER A 483 -25.69 -19.29 -0.22
C SER A 483 -26.64 -19.90 0.81
N ARG A 484 -26.47 -19.57 2.10
CA ARG A 484 -27.36 -20.00 3.18
C ARG A 484 -28.34 -18.87 3.46
N LEU A 485 -29.36 -18.76 2.62
CA LEU A 485 -30.53 -17.95 2.97
C LEU A 485 -31.13 -18.56 4.24
N ASP A 486 -31.09 -17.82 5.34
CA ASP A 486 -31.76 -18.22 6.57
C ASP A 486 -33.27 -18.27 6.28
N PRO A 487 -33.94 -19.45 6.35
CA PRO A 487 -35.36 -19.55 6.07
C PRO A 487 -36.20 -18.66 7.01
N GLY A 488 -35.67 -18.30 8.20
CA GLY A 488 -36.32 -17.40 9.16
C GLY A 488 -36.37 -15.94 8.71
N ALA A 489 -35.39 -15.45 7.95
CA ALA A 489 -35.34 -14.06 7.50
C ALA A 489 -36.40 -13.74 6.41
N ILE A 490 -36.87 -14.77 5.68
CA ILE A 490 -37.92 -14.62 4.67
C ILE A 490 -39.31 -14.54 5.32
N ALA A 491 -39.49 -15.08 6.53
CA ALA A 491 -40.77 -15.05 7.24
C ALA A 491 -41.11 -13.66 7.80
N ASP A 492 -40.11 -12.86 8.20
CA ASP A 492 -40.32 -11.50 8.72
C ASP A 492 -40.42 -10.42 7.62
N ALA A 493 -40.08 -10.74 6.37
CA ALA A 493 -40.22 -9.84 5.22
C ALA A 493 -41.69 -9.62 4.78
N GLY A 494 -42.65 -10.23 5.49
CA GLY A 494 -44.07 -10.24 5.13
C GLY A 494 -44.91 -9.04 5.56
N THR A 495 -44.43 -8.12 6.42
CA THR A 495 -45.29 -7.01 6.89
C THR A 495 -44.66 -5.64 7.07
N ASN A 496 -43.33 -5.50 7.14
CA ASN A 496 -42.65 -4.20 7.07
C ASN A 496 -41.32 -4.44 6.37
N GLY A 497 -41.00 -3.69 5.32
CA GLY A 497 -39.85 -3.91 4.44
C GLY A 497 -38.47 -3.67 5.06
N ASP A 498 -38.28 -3.96 6.34
CA ASP A 498 -36.98 -3.95 7.01
C ASP A 498 -36.32 -5.32 6.85
N VAL A 499 -35.29 -5.38 6.00
CA VAL A 499 -34.39 -6.52 5.94
C VAL A 499 -33.47 -6.44 7.16
N ALA A 500 -33.78 -7.19 8.20
CA ALA A 500 -32.86 -7.41 9.31
C ALA A 500 -31.68 -8.26 8.81
N MET A 501 -30.59 -7.61 8.44
CA MET A 501 -29.31 -8.27 8.18
C MET A 501 -28.71 -8.64 9.55
N SER A 502 -28.90 -9.89 9.98
CA SER A 502 -28.17 -10.45 11.13
C SER A 502 -26.69 -10.57 10.77
N GLY A 503 -25.85 -9.74 11.39
CA GLY A 503 -24.40 -9.66 11.16
C GLY A 503 -23.54 -10.56 12.04
#